data_AF-T0SCM5-F1
#
_entry.id   AF-T0SCM5-F1
#
_cell.length_a   1.000
_cell.length_b   1.000
_cell.length_c   1.000
_cell.angle_alpha   90.00
_cell.angle_beta   90.00
_cell.angle_gamma   90.00
#
_symmetry.space_group_name_H-M   'P 1'
#
loop_
_entity.id
_entity.type
_entity.pdbx_description
1 polymer ?
#
loop_
_entity_poly.entity_id
_entity_poly.type
_entity_poly.pdbx_seq_one_letter_code
_entity_poly.pdbx_strand_id
1 'polypeptide(L)'
;MWTINLEPEAPRTRLVLSPCPYCQEQFGTASLPIHVKRCRALYVAPTPEVPEVVQAKSRSIPSLQAMCTQMILGNLHITCFSGLFTQPAHQAALIASLPETVLQQILMHIVYEHQNRTKRYEKHKAKLRLVKDNCAALEATCAQVHGLRKEVDRLQRVIEARDAQHAKTRTAASELRAEVQRLQQENARVAKINQQQQVQLQRKACLKPPTTTSTARDRAKPAVRQTTARAPVVKPPPRRSGSGIPYPSSLPSRYAKDLDDATRGLCHIKLI
;
A
#
# COMPACT_ATOMS: atom_id res chain seq x y z
N MET A 1 -19.76 -36.76 -17.22
CA MET A 1 -19.62 -36.57 -18.68
C MET A 1 -19.35 -35.09 -18.92
N TRP A 2 -18.20 -34.73 -19.46
CA TRP A 2 -17.85 -33.34 -19.78
C TRP A 2 -17.99 -33.18 -21.29
N THR A 3 -19.01 -32.46 -21.73
CA THR A 3 -19.25 -32.12 -23.14
C THR A 3 -18.32 -30.97 -23.54
N ILE A 4 -17.35 -31.28 -24.41
CA ILE A 4 -16.49 -30.29 -25.06
C ILE A 4 -17.35 -29.59 -26.13
N ASN A 5 -17.68 -28.32 -25.91
CA ASN A 5 -18.28 -27.48 -26.93
C ASN A 5 -17.20 -27.08 -27.94
N LEU A 6 -17.30 -27.60 -29.15
CA LEU A 6 -16.54 -27.18 -30.33
C LEU A 6 -17.25 -25.96 -30.93
N GLU A 7 -16.90 -24.77 -30.45
CA GLU A 7 -17.29 -23.53 -31.12
C GLU A 7 -16.57 -23.39 -32.49
N PRO A 8 -17.20 -22.71 -33.46
CA PRO A 8 -16.69 -22.56 -34.81
C PRO A 8 -15.39 -21.72 -34.84
N GLU A 9 -14.39 -22.22 -35.59
CA GLU A 9 -13.06 -21.63 -35.76
C GLU A 9 -13.11 -20.11 -36.00
N ALA A 10 -12.62 -19.34 -35.03
CA ALA A 10 -12.31 -17.93 -35.23
C ALA A 10 -11.32 -17.78 -36.40
N PRO A 11 -11.43 -16.71 -37.22
CA PRO A 11 -10.56 -16.49 -38.37
C PRO A 11 -9.10 -16.45 -37.90
N ARG A 12 -8.29 -17.37 -38.46
CA ARG A 12 -6.85 -17.49 -38.21
C ARG A 12 -6.19 -16.16 -38.54
N THR A 13 -6.03 -15.33 -37.53
CA THR A 13 -5.37 -14.03 -37.61
C THR A 13 -3.94 -14.31 -38.02
N ARG A 14 -3.56 -13.89 -39.23
CA ARG A 14 -2.16 -13.95 -39.68
C ARG A 14 -1.30 -13.33 -38.60
N LEU A 15 -0.36 -14.09 -38.08
CA LEU A 15 0.58 -13.63 -37.06
C LEU A 15 1.34 -12.42 -37.64
N VAL A 16 1.03 -11.24 -37.13
CA VAL A 16 1.73 -10.00 -37.52
C VAL A 16 3.11 -10.07 -36.91
N LEU A 17 4.12 -10.30 -37.76
CA LEU A 17 5.52 -10.26 -37.34
C LEU A 17 6.00 -8.81 -37.36
N SER A 18 6.75 -8.43 -36.33
CA SER A 18 7.32 -7.09 -36.18
C SER A 18 8.85 -7.18 -36.21
N PRO A 19 9.54 -6.31 -36.96
CA PRO A 19 11.00 -6.36 -37.08
C PRO A 19 11.69 -5.84 -35.82
N CYS A 20 12.82 -6.46 -35.45
CA CYS A 20 13.69 -5.98 -34.39
C CYS A 20 14.39 -4.68 -34.80
N PRO A 21 14.44 -3.64 -33.94
CA PRO A 21 15.08 -2.36 -34.29
C PRO A 21 16.61 -2.45 -34.44
N TYR A 22 17.25 -3.53 -33.99
CA TYR A 22 18.71 -3.69 -34.01
C TYR A 22 19.19 -4.59 -35.16
N CYS A 23 18.55 -5.74 -35.40
CA CYS A 23 18.94 -6.68 -36.46
C CYS A 23 17.95 -6.78 -37.63
N GLN A 24 16.79 -6.11 -37.54
CA GLN A 24 15.71 -6.12 -38.55
C GLN A 24 15.06 -7.48 -38.85
N GLU A 25 15.42 -8.55 -38.14
CA GLU A 25 14.74 -9.84 -38.22
C GLU A 25 13.30 -9.74 -37.67
N GLN A 26 12.37 -10.49 -38.27
CA GLN A 26 10.95 -10.44 -37.93
C GLN A 26 10.60 -11.46 -36.84
N PHE A 27 9.94 -10.99 -35.78
CA PHE A 27 9.54 -11.81 -34.64
C PHE A 27 8.04 -11.69 -34.35
N GLY A 28 7.46 -12.75 -33.78
CA GLY A 28 6.12 -12.68 -33.20
C GLY A 28 6.12 -11.79 -31.94
N THR A 29 4.95 -11.27 -31.58
CA THR A 29 4.73 -10.36 -30.44
C THR A 29 5.27 -10.90 -29.10
N ALA A 30 5.21 -12.21 -28.87
CA ALA A 30 5.74 -12.82 -27.65
C ALA A 30 7.29 -12.95 -27.66
N SER A 31 7.89 -13.20 -28.83
CA SER A 31 9.33 -13.43 -28.98
C SER A 31 10.15 -12.13 -29.11
N LEU A 32 9.54 -11.05 -29.63
CA LEU A 32 10.24 -9.79 -29.88
C LEU A 32 10.89 -9.19 -28.61
N PRO A 33 10.22 -9.07 -27.44
CA PRO A 33 10.83 -8.48 -26.25
C PRO A 33 12.03 -9.26 -25.71
N ILE A 34 12.01 -10.59 -25.88
CA ILE A 34 13.09 -11.48 -25.43
C ILE A 34 14.31 -11.29 -26.34
N HIS A 35 14.07 -11.31 -27.66
CA HIS A 35 15.12 -11.07 -28.64
C HIS A 35 15.72 -9.68 -28.48
N VAL A 36 14.91 -8.62 -28.38
CA VAL A 36 15.37 -7.23 -28.24
C VAL A 36 16.32 -7.06 -27.05
N LYS A 37 16.05 -7.71 -25.90
CA LYS A 37 16.97 -7.67 -24.74
C LYS A 37 18.33 -8.30 -25.03
N ARG A 38 18.36 -9.43 -25.73
CA ARG A 38 19.61 -10.12 -26.13
C ARG A 38 20.34 -9.37 -27.24
N CYS A 39 19.61 -8.96 -28.27
CA CYS A 39 20.13 -8.26 -29.44
C CYS A 39 20.74 -6.92 -29.03
N ARG A 40 20.08 -6.14 -28.16
CA ARG A 40 20.63 -4.90 -27.61
C ARG A 40 21.96 -5.09 -26.88
N ALA A 41 22.14 -6.21 -26.18
CA ALA A 41 23.40 -6.49 -25.48
C ALA A 41 24.55 -6.84 -26.43
N LEU A 42 24.24 -7.32 -27.65
CA LEU A 42 25.21 -7.67 -28.69
C LEU A 42 25.39 -6.54 -29.71
N TYR A 43 24.43 -5.62 -29.82
CA TYR A 43 24.48 -4.51 -30.75
C TYR A 43 25.54 -3.50 -30.31
N VAL A 44 26.69 -3.58 -30.96
CA VAL A 44 27.71 -2.53 -30.91
C VAL A 44 27.20 -1.43 -31.84
N ALA A 45 26.83 -0.27 -31.28
CA ALA A 45 26.46 0.87 -32.09
C ALA A 45 27.59 1.15 -33.09
N PRO A 46 27.31 1.44 -34.38
CA PRO A 46 28.32 1.88 -35.32
C PRO A 46 28.88 3.22 -34.82
N THR A 47 29.91 3.17 -34.00
CA THR A 47 30.66 4.35 -33.57
C THR A 47 31.49 4.82 -34.77
N PRO A 48 31.35 6.10 -35.19
CA PRO A 48 32.27 6.66 -36.16
C PRO A 48 33.70 6.58 -35.61
N GLU A 49 34.60 6.16 -36.48
CA GLU A 49 35.88 5.54 -36.20
C GLU A 49 36.78 6.31 -35.22
N VAL A 50 37.08 5.69 -34.08
CA VAL A 50 38.37 5.83 -33.41
C VAL A 50 38.83 4.41 -33.03
N PRO A 51 39.93 3.90 -33.61
CA PRO A 51 40.37 2.53 -33.35
C PRO A 51 41.02 2.44 -31.97
N GLU A 52 40.20 2.24 -30.93
CA GLU A 52 40.69 1.75 -29.65
C GLU A 52 40.94 0.24 -29.80
N VAL A 53 42.22 -0.11 -29.95
CA VAL A 53 42.70 -1.49 -29.99
C VAL A 53 42.43 -2.14 -28.64
N VAL A 54 41.24 -2.76 -28.50
CA VAL A 54 40.95 -3.68 -27.41
C VAL A 54 41.89 -4.86 -27.59
N GLN A 55 43.03 -4.83 -26.90
CA GLN A 55 43.98 -5.93 -26.86
C GLN A 55 43.25 -7.18 -26.35
N ALA A 56 42.83 -8.02 -27.29
CA ALA A 56 42.34 -9.35 -26.99
C ALA A 56 43.49 -10.06 -26.27
N LYS A 57 43.34 -10.23 -24.94
CA LYS A 57 44.26 -11.04 -24.14
C LYS A 57 44.34 -12.41 -24.83
N SER A 58 45.47 -12.65 -25.51
CA SER A 58 45.73 -13.94 -26.14
C SER A 58 45.67 -14.98 -25.04
N ARG A 59 44.72 -15.91 -25.16
CA ARG A 59 44.62 -17.03 -24.22
C ARG A 59 45.91 -17.83 -24.40
N SER A 60 46.83 -17.70 -23.45
CA SER A 60 48.07 -18.46 -23.46
C SER A 60 47.70 -19.94 -23.44
N ILE A 61 48.25 -20.70 -24.38
CA ILE A 61 48.05 -22.14 -24.46
C ILE A 61 48.55 -22.75 -23.13
N PRO A 62 47.73 -23.53 -22.41
CA PRO A 62 48.16 -24.17 -21.17
C PRO A 62 49.39 -25.05 -21.41
N SER A 63 50.30 -25.11 -20.45
CA SER A 63 51.41 -26.05 -20.52
C SER A 63 50.89 -27.49 -20.56
N LEU A 64 51.64 -28.40 -21.19
CA LEU A 64 51.30 -29.83 -21.20
C LEU A 64 51.09 -30.37 -19.77
N GLN A 65 51.92 -29.94 -18.83
CA GLN A 65 51.77 -30.25 -17.41
C GLN A 65 50.41 -29.82 -16.86
N ALA A 66 49.95 -28.60 -17.16
CA ALA A 66 48.64 -28.12 -16.73
C ALA A 66 47.50 -28.96 -17.33
N MET A 67 47.60 -29.36 -18.59
CA MET A 67 46.61 -30.23 -19.24
C MET A 67 46.58 -31.63 -18.60
N CYS A 68 47.73 -32.23 -18.32
CA CYS A 68 47.83 -33.52 -17.64
C CYS A 68 47.25 -33.46 -16.22
N THR A 69 47.59 -32.43 -15.44
CA THR A 69 47.02 -32.21 -14.10
C THR A 69 45.50 -32.05 -14.18
N GLN A 70 44.99 -31.28 -15.15
CA GLN A 70 43.56 -31.09 -15.32
C GLN A 70 42.83 -32.40 -15.70
N MET A 71 43.42 -33.22 -16.56
CA MET A 71 42.87 -34.52 -16.93
C MET A 71 42.86 -35.49 -15.73
N ILE A 72 43.93 -35.53 -14.94
CA ILE A 72 44.01 -36.33 -13.72
C ILE A 72 42.94 -35.87 -12.72
N LEU A 73 42.85 -34.56 -12.44
CA LEU A 73 41.83 -33.98 -11.55
C LEU A 73 40.40 -34.25 -12.01
N GLY A 74 40.14 -34.24 -13.33
CA GLY A 74 38.81 -34.52 -13.89
C GLY A 74 38.36 -35.97 -13.75
N ASN A 75 39.29 -36.92 -13.64
CA ASN A 75 39.00 -38.35 -13.49
C ASN A 75 39.19 -38.85 -12.05
N LEU A 76 39.71 -38.01 -11.16
CA LEU A 76 39.89 -38.32 -9.75
C LEU A 76 38.55 -38.22 -9.02
N HIS A 77 38.01 -39.37 -8.63
CA HIS A 77 36.82 -39.44 -7.79
C HIS A 77 37.23 -39.27 -6.34
N ILE A 78 37.51 -38.02 -5.97
CA ILE A 78 37.83 -37.67 -4.59
C ILE A 78 36.52 -37.42 -3.85
N THR A 79 36.14 -38.37 -3.01
CA THR A 79 35.05 -38.17 -2.05
C THR A 79 35.69 -37.70 -0.75
N CYS A 80 35.38 -36.46 -0.33
CA CYS A 80 35.75 -35.96 0.97
C CYS A 80 34.56 -36.15 1.91
N PHE A 81 34.69 -37.07 2.87
CA PHE A 81 33.69 -37.28 3.91
C PHE A 81 34.33 -36.98 5.26
N SER A 82 33.82 -35.97 5.97
CA SER A 82 34.31 -35.59 7.31
C SER A 82 35.82 -35.29 7.38
N GLY A 83 36.40 -34.74 6.30
CA GLY A 83 37.84 -34.46 6.23
C GLY A 83 38.71 -35.65 5.85
N LEU A 84 38.12 -36.84 5.66
CA LEU A 84 38.80 -38.01 5.11
C LEU A 84 38.59 -38.05 3.59
N PHE A 85 39.69 -38.08 2.86
CA PHE A 85 39.69 -38.26 1.43
C PHE A 85 39.78 -39.75 1.13
N THR A 86 38.69 -40.32 0.61
CA THR A 86 38.66 -41.72 0.19
C THR A 86 38.75 -41.81 -1.32
N GLN A 87 39.60 -42.71 -1.80
CA GLN A 87 39.73 -43.04 -3.22
C GLN A 87 39.59 -44.54 -3.45
N PRO A 88 39.08 -44.95 -4.62
CA PRO A 88 39.16 -46.34 -5.05
C PRO A 88 40.62 -46.81 -5.07
N ALA A 89 40.87 -48.05 -4.65
CA ALA A 89 42.22 -48.59 -4.48
C ALA A 89 43.11 -48.46 -5.73
N HIS A 90 42.52 -48.65 -6.93
CA HIS A 90 43.25 -48.51 -8.19
C HIS A 90 43.69 -47.05 -8.49
N GLN A 91 42.92 -46.06 -8.06
CA GLN A 91 43.28 -44.64 -8.19
C GLN A 91 44.36 -44.25 -7.19
N ALA A 92 44.31 -44.80 -5.98
CA ALA A 92 45.32 -44.57 -4.96
C ALA A 92 46.71 -45.09 -5.42
N ALA A 93 46.75 -46.27 -6.05
CA ALA A 93 47.99 -46.82 -6.62
C ALA A 93 48.57 -45.93 -7.73
N LEU A 94 47.72 -45.42 -8.63
CA LEU A 94 48.13 -44.48 -9.68
C LEU A 94 48.73 -43.20 -9.07
N ILE A 95 48.08 -42.63 -8.06
CA ILE A 95 48.56 -41.40 -7.41
C ILE A 95 49.88 -41.64 -6.69
N ALA A 96 50.05 -42.78 -6.02
CA ALA A 96 51.30 -43.14 -5.36
C ALA A 96 52.47 -43.32 -6.34
N SER A 97 52.19 -43.61 -7.61
CA SER A 97 53.21 -43.72 -8.67
C SER A 97 53.61 -42.38 -9.30
N LEU A 98 52.90 -41.29 -9.00
CA LEU A 98 53.20 -39.97 -9.57
C LEU A 98 54.46 -39.37 -8.92
N PRO A 99 55.26 -38.58 -9.68
CA PRO A 99 56.34 -37.79 -9.11
C PRO A 99 55.83 -36.86 -8.00
N GLU A 100 56.63 -36.67 -6.95
CA GLU A 100 56.27 -35.87 -5.78
C GLU A 100 55.81 -34.45 -6.14
N THR A 101 56.46 -33.82 -7.12
CA THR A 101 56.12 -32.47 -7.60
C THR A 101 54.71 -32.40 -8.20
N VAL A 102 54.29 -33.45 -8.92
CA VAL A 102 52.94 -33.55 -9.50
C VAL A 102 51.91 -33.80 -8.40
N LEU A 103 52.24 -34.66 -7.42
CA LEU A 103 51.38 -34.94 -6.28
C LEU A 103 51.12 -33.67 -5.45
N GLN A 104 52.17 -32.91 -5.13
CA GLN A 104 52.07 -31.64 -4.42
C GLN A 104 51.16 -30.64 -5.15
N GLN A 105 51.27 -30.54 -6.48
CA GLN A 105 50.40 -29.69 -7.30
C GLN A 105 48.93 -30.13 -7.28
N ILE A 106 48.67 -31.44 -7.38
CA ILE A 106 47.32 -32.01 -7.30
C ILE A 106 46.69 -31.71 -5.94
N LEU A 107 47.41 -31.96 -4.84
CA LEU A 107 46.94 -31.68 -3.48
C LEU A 107 46.67 -30.18 -3.26
N MET A 108 47.57 -29.32 -3.72
CA MET A 108 47.39 -27.86 -3.68
C MET A 108 46.10 -27.44 -4.40
N HIS A 109 45.86 -27.99 -5.59
CA HIS A 109 44.64 -27.72 -6.37
C HIS A 109 43.37 -28.17 -5.65
N ILE A 110 43.37 -29.37 -5.06
CA ILE A 110 42.23 -29.91 -4.31
C ILE A 110 41.92 -29.02 -3.09
N VAL A 111 42.93 -28.63 -2.32
CA VAL A 111 42.76 -27.75 -1.15
C VAL A 111 42.25 -26.37 -1.59
N TYR A 112 42.84 -25.79 -2.63
CA TYR A 112 42.40 -24.49 -3.17
C TYR A 112 40.95 -24.54 -3.66
N GLU A 113 40.58 -25.58 -4.39
CA GLU A 113 39.22 -25.76 -4.88
C GLU A 113 38.24 -25.95 -3.72
N HIS A 114 38.59 -26.77 -2.74
CA HIS A 114 37.78 -26.97 -1.54
C HIS A 114 37.55 -25.66 -0.79
N GLN A 115 38.60 -24.88 -0.53
CA GLN A 115 38.48 -23.55 0.10
C GLN A 115 37.57 -22.62 -0.70
N ASN A 116 37.68 -22.62 -2.03
CA ASN A 116 36.82 -21.82 -2.89
C ASN A 116 35.37 -22.27 -2.88
N ARG A 117 35.11 -23.58 -2.90
CA ARG A 117 33.76 -24.14 -2.76
C ARG A 117 33.16 -23.76 -1.41
N THR A 118 33.93 -23.85 -0.32
CA THR A 118 33.50 -23.44 1.04
C THR A 118 33.19 -21.95 1.10
N LYS A 119 34.04 -21.07 0.53
CA LYS A 119 33.77 -19.63 0.44
C LYS A 119 32.48 -19.32 -0.34
N ARG A 120 32.24 -20.01 -1.46
CA ARG A 120 31.00 -19.88 -2.24
C ARG A 120 29.80 -20.35 -1.42
N TYR A 121 29.90 -21.51 -0.78
CA TYR A 121 28.85 -22.06 0.07
C TYR A 121 28.46 -21.08 1.18
N GLU A 122 29.43 -20.52 1.92
CA GLU A 122 29.15 -19.53 2.96
C GLU A 122 28.53 -18.25 2.39
N LYS A 123 28.95 -17.80 1.20
CA LYS A 123 28.29 -16.68 0.49
C LYS A 123 26.84 -17.00 0.16
N HIS A 124 26.54 -18.21 -0.33
CA HIS A 124 25.17 -18.64 -0.62
C HIS A 124 24.33 -18.79 0.64
N LYS A 125 24.89 -19.34 1.71
CA LYS A 125 24.26 -19.46 3.03
C LYS A 125 23.90 -18.09 3.61
N ALA A 126 24.80 -17.11 3.51
CA ALA A 126 24.52 -15.73 3.91
C ALA A 126 23.39 -15.10 3.09
N LYS A 127 23.39 -15.29 1.76
CA LYS A 127 22.27 -14.85 0.91
C LYS A 127 20.95 -15.51 1.29
N LEU A 128 20.96 -16.81 1.59
CA LEU A 128 19.76 -17.53 2.00
C LEU A 128 19.20 -17.02 3.33
N ARG A 129 20.08 -16.69 4.29
CA ARG A 129 19.66 -16.02 5.55
C ARG A 129 18.99 -14.68 5.26
N LEU A 130 19.60 -13.84 4.43
CA LEU A 130 19.02 -12.55 4.06
C LEU A 130 17.64 -12.69 3.41
N VAL A 131 17.48 -13.64 2.48
CA VAL A 131 16.17 -13.91 1.86
C VAL A 131 15.15 -14.38 2.89
N LYS A 132 15.55 -15.24 3.83
CA LYS A 132 14.68 -15.70 4.92
C LYS A 132 14.23 -14.54 5.82
N ASP A 133 15.14 -13.64 6.18
CA ASP A 133 14.83 -12.47 6.99
C ASP A 133 13.87 -11.52 6.25
N ASN A 134 14.07 -11.32 4.94
CA ASN A 134 13.18 -10.54 4.09
C ASN A 134 11.78 -11.18 4.00
N CYS A 135 11.67 -12.50 3.87
CA CYS A 135 10.39 -13.20 3.88
C CYS A 135 9.66 -13.01 5.21
N ALA A 136 10.35 -13.14 6.34
CA ALA A 136 9.76 -12.91 7.66
C ALA A 136 9.27 -11.46 7.83
N ALA A 137 10.02 -10.47 7.32
CA ALA A 137 9.59 -9.07 7.32
C ALA A 137 8.35 -8.82 6.45
N LEU A 138 8.27 -9.45 5.28
CA LEU A 138 7.10 -9.39 4.41
C LEU A 138 5.87 -10.04 5.05
N GLU A 139 6.03 -11.17 5.73
CA GLU A 139 4.94 -11.83 6.47
C GLU A 139 4.38 -10.93 7.58
N ALA A 140 5.25 -10.27 8.34
CA ALA A 140 4.84 -9.30 9.35
C ALA A 140 4.09 -8.10 8.74
N THR A 141 4.53 -7.64 7.56
CA THR A 141 3.87 -6.54 6.83
C THR A 141 2.49 -6.96 6.32
N CYS A 142 2.34 -8.18 5.79
CA CYS A 142 1.04 -8.73 5.40
C CYS A 142 0.07 -8.79 6.59
N ALA A 143 0.56 -9.23 7.76
CA ALA A 143 -0.25 -9.25 8.98
C ALA A 143 -0.73 -7.85 9.38
N GLN A 144 0.13 -6.83 9.28
CA GLN A 144 -0.23 -5.44 9.53
C GLN A 144 -1.31 -4.94 8.55
N VAL A 145 -1.15 -5.22 7.25
CA VAL A 145 -2.14 -4.85 6.22
C VAL A 145 -3.50 -5.51 6.49
N HIS A 146 -3.52 -6.77 6.92
CA HIS A 146 -4.76 -7.43 7.34
C HIS A 146 -5.41 -6.75 8.54
N GLY A 147 -4.61 -6.29 9.52
CA GLY A 147 -5.10 -5.49 10.64
C GLY A 147 -5.75 -4.17 10.18
N LEU A 148 -5.06 -3.43 9.32
CA LEU A 148 -5.58 -2.18 8.76
C LEU A 148 -6.86 -2.38 7.94
N ARG A 149 -6.95 -3.47 7.16
CA ARG A 149 -8.17 -3.81 6.41
C ARG A 149 -9.37 -4.02 7.35
N LYS A 150 -9.19 -4.73 8.46
CA LYS A 150 -10.25 -4.90 9.47
C LYS A 150 -10.71 -3.57 10.06
N GLU A 151 -9.78 -2.64 10.30
CA GLU A 151 -10.12 -1.30 10.78
C GLU A 151 -10.87 -0.47 9.73
N VAL A 152 -10.49 -0.56 8.45
CA VAL A 152 -11.24 0.05 7.34
C VAL A 152 -12.67 -0.50 7.29
N ASP A 153 -12.84 -1.83 7.35
CA ASP A 153 -14.17 -2.46 7.36
C ASP A 153 -14.99 -2.07 8.59
N ARG A 154 -14.33 -1.82 9.73
CA ARG A 154 -14.99 -1.31 10.94
C ARG A 154 -15.44 0.13 10.78
N LEU A 155 -14.57 1.01 10.26
CA LEU A 155 -14.88 2.41 10.03
C LEU A 155 -15.99 2.57 8.97
N GLN A 156 -15.98 1.76 7.92
CA GLN A 156 -17.01 1.74 6.89
C GLN A 156 -18.40 1.46 7.49
N ARG A 157 -18.52 0.46 8.37
CA ARG A 157 -19.77 0.18 9.10
C ARG A 157 -20.23 1.34 9.98
N VAL A 158 -19.30 2.08 10.58
CA VAL A 158 -19.64 3.27 11.39
C VAL A 158 -20.18 4.38 10.51
N ILE A 159 -19.59 4.60 9.32
CA ILE A 159 -20.06 5.60 8.35
C ILE A 159 -21.48 5.24 7.90
N GLU A 160 -21.71 4.00 7.48
CA GLU A 160 -23.04 3.53 7.05
C GLU A 160 -24.10 3.70 8.14
N ALA A 161 -23.76 3.39 9.40
CA ALA A 161 -24.66 3.60 10.53
C ALA A 161 -24.97 5.09 10.75
N ARG A 162 -23.99 5.98 10.56
CA ARG A 162 -24.17 7.43 10.66
C ARG A 162 -25.00 7.98 9.50
N ASP A 163 -24.78 7.52 8.29
CA ASP A 163 -25.58 7.91 7.12
C ASP A 163 -27.04 7.50 7.29
N ALA A 164 -27.30 6.28 7.78
CA ALA A 164 -28.64 5.83 8.11
C ALA A 164 -29.29 6.68 9.21
N GLN A 165 -28.53 7.07 10.24
CA GLN A 165 -29.01 7.98 11.28
C GLN A 165 -29.31 9.39 10.71
N HIS A 166 -28.42 9.92 9.88
CA HIS A 166 -28.61 11.21 9.22
C HIS A 166 -29.86 11.21 8.34
N ALA A 167 -30.09 10.14 7.55
CA ALA A 167 -31.29 9.98 6.76
C ALA A 167 -32.56 10.03 7.63
N LYS A 168 -32.60 9.28 8.75
CA LYS A 168 -33.73 9.31 9.70
C LYS A 168 -33.96 10.70 10.30
N THR A 169 -32.90 11.40 10.69
CA THR A 169 -33.04 12.77 11.24
C THR A 169 -33.50 13.75 10.17
N ARG A 170 -33.10 13.55 8.91
CA ARG A 170 -33.52 14.38 7.78
C ARG A 170 -35.00 14.21 7.47
N THR A 171 -35.53 12.98 7.49
CA THR A 171 -36.96 12.70 7.29
C THR A 171 -37.80 13.29 8.43
N ALA A 172 -37.40 13.07 9.68
CA ALA A 172 -38.06 13.66 10.84
C ALA A 172 -38.06 15.21 10.77
N ALA A 173 -36.95 15.81 10.35
CA ALA A 173 -36.89 17.25 10.16
C ALA A 173 -37.78 17.75 9.00
N SER A 174 -37.96 16.99 7.92
CA SER A 174 -38.92 17.34 6.86
C SER A 174 -40.37 17.23 7.32
N GLU A 175 -40.70 16.20 8.11
CA GLU A 175 -42.05 16.02 8.69
C GLU A 175 -42.40 17.17 9.63
N LEU A 176 -41.49 17.54 10.55
CA LEU A 176 -41.69 18.69 11.44
C LEU A 176 -41.84 20.00 10.67
N ARG A 177 -41.09 20.21 9.58
CA ARG A 177 -41.26 21.39 8.72
C ARG A 177 -42.62 21.43 8.05
N ALA A 178 -43.11 20.30 7.54
CA ALA A 178 -44.45 20.19 6.96
C ALA A 178 -45.54 20.49 8.00
N GLU A 179 -45.38 19.98 9.22
CA GLU A 179 -46.33 20.24 10.31
C GLU A 179 -46.35 21.70 10.74
N VAL A 180 -45.17 22.35 10.83
CA VAL A 180 -45.09 23.79 11.09
C VAL A 180 -45.81 24.59 10.00
N GLN A 181 -45.64 24.23 8.73
CA GLN A 181 -46.36 24.88 7.63
C GLN A 181 -47.88 24.68 7.73
N ARG A 182 -48.33 23.47 8.08
CA ARG A 182 -49.75 23.16 8.29
C ARG A 182 -50.35 24.01 9.42
N LEU A 183 -49.67 24.06 10.57
CA LEU A 183 -50.08 24.88 11.72
C LEU A 183 -50.06 26.37 11.41
N GLN A 184 -49.12 26.85 10.59
CA GLN A 184 -49.10 28.24 10.13
C GLN A 184 -50.33 28.58 9.27
N GLN A 185 -50.72 27.69 8.35
CA GLN A 185 -51.92 27.87 7.53
C GLN A 185 -53.20 27.85 8.39
N GLU A 186 -53.27 26.93 9.36
CA GLU A 186 -54.38 26.84 10.30
C GLU A 186 -54.51 28.09 11.17
N ASN A 187 -53.39 28.56 11.74
CA ASN A 187 -53.35 29.83 12.48
C ASN A 187 -53.80 31.02 11.62
N ALA A 188 -53.37 31.10 10.36
CA ALA A 188 -53.82 32.14 9.44
C ALA A 188 -55.32 32.05 9.15
N ARG A 189 -55.89 30.85 9.04
CA ARG A 189 -57.33 30.64 8.89
C ARG A 189 -58.11 31.06 10.12
N VAL A 190 -57.68 30.66 11.32
CA VAL A 190 -58.31 31.05 12.58
C VAL A 190 -58.25 32.56 12.79
N ALA A 191 -57.11 33.19 12.49
CA ALA A 191 -56.95 34.64 12.56
C ALA A 191 -57.98 35.37 11.67
N LYS A 192 -58.22 34.89 10.44
CA LYS A 192 -59.25 35.45 9.54
C LYS A 192 -60.66 35.31 10.12
N ILE A 193 -61.00 34.14 10.67
CA ILE A 193 -62.33 33.91 11.29
C ILE A 193 -62.52 34.83 12.49
N ASN A 194 -61.51 34.96 13.34
CA ASN A 194 -61.55 35.82 14.52
C ASN A 194 -61.71 37.31 14.13
N GLN A 195 -60.99 37.76 13.10
CA GLN A 195 -61.14 39.10 12.54
C GLN A 195 -62.58 39.35 12.02
N GLN A 196 -63.17 38.38 11.29
CA GLN A 196 -64.55 38.49 10.83
C GLN A 196 -65.55 38.58 11.98
N GLN A 197 -65.36 37.79 13.04
CA GLN A 197 -66.20 37.83 14.24
C GLN A 197 -66.10 39.18 14.95
N GLN A 198 -64.90 39.75 15.10
CA GLN A 198 -64.72 41.09 15.66
C GLN A 198 -65.48 42.15 14.86
N VAL A 199 -65.40 42.11 13.52
CA VAL A 199 -66.16 43.03 12.66
C VAL A 199 -67.67 42.87 12.86
N GLN A 200 -68.17 41.63 12.97
CA GLN A 200 -69.60 41.38 13.25
C GLN A 200 -70.04 41.92 14.61
N LEU A 201 -69.21 41.74 15.65
CA LEU A 201 -69.47 42.26 16.99
C LEU A 201 -69.48 43.80 17.01
N GLN A 202 -68.53 44.44 16.33
CA GLN A 202 -68.52 45.91 16.18
C GLN A 202 -69.77 46.41 15.48
N ARG A 203 -70.22 45.75 14.41
CA ARG A 203 -71.48 46.10 13.72
C ARG A 203 -72.70 45.98 14.64
N LYS A 204 -72.77 44.92 15.46
CA LYS A 204 -73.85 44.74 16.45
C LYS A 204 -73.82 45.80 17.55
N ALA A 205 -72.63 46.25 17.97
CA ALA A 205 -72.50 47.31 18.98
C ALA A 205 -73.02 48.67 18.47
N CYS A 206 -72.77 49.01 17.20
CA CYS A 206 -73.23 50.28 16.60
C CYS A 206 -74.75 50.35 16.37
N LEU A 207 -75.46 49.22 16.37
CA LEU A 207 -76.92 49.16 16.17
C LEU A 207 -77.73 49.27 17.49
N LYS A 208 -77.06 49.50 18.63
CA LYS A 208 -77.72 49.64 19.94
C LYS A 208 -78.16 51.10 20.15
N PRO A 209 -79.46 51.39 20.38
CA PRO A 209 -79.94 52.76 20.55
C PRO A 209 -79.43 53.40 21.85
N PRO A 210 -79.24 54.73 21.89
CA PRO A 210 -78.73 55.44 23.07
C PRO A 210 -79.78 55.40 24.18
N THR A 211 -79.53 54.59 25.21
CA THR A 211 -80.24 54.70 26.49
C THR A 211 -79.33 55.44 27.46
N THR A 212 -79.78 56.64 27.81
CA THR A 212 -79.24 57.51 28.84
C THR A 212 -79.37 56.83 30.21
N THR A 213 -78.25 56.49 30.85
CA THR A 213 -78.18 56.63 32.31
C THR A 213 -76.72 56.68 32.77
N SER A 214 -76.37 57.87 33.25
CA SER A 214 -75.29 58.17 34.17
C SER A 214 -75.34 57.24 35.39
N THR A 215 -74.21 56.68 35.80
CA THR A 215 -73.72 56.80 37.18
C THR A 215 -72.27 56.35 37.26
N ALA A 216 -71.46 57.23 37.84
CA ALA A 216 -70.07 57.03 38.16
C ALA A 216 -69.87 55.89 39.16
N ARG A 217 -68.76 55.14 39.02
CA ARG A 217 -67.99 54.63 40.16
C ARG A 217 -66.60 54.14 39.75
N ASP A 218 -65.62 54.89 40.23
CA ASP A 218 -64.39 54.46 40.89
C ASP A 218 -63.52 53.35 40.28
N ARG A 219 -62.48 53.83 39.59
CA ARG A 219 -61.06 53.53 39.86
C ARG A 219 -60.78 52.38 40.83
N ALA A 220 -60.36 51.24 40.29
CA ALA A 220 -59.34 50.40 40.89
C ALA A 220 -58.46 49.80 39.79
N LYS A 221 -57.19 50.25 39.72
CA LYS A 221 -56.14 49.68 38.88
C LYS A 221 -55.69 48.34 39.48
N PRO A 222 -55.74 47.20 38.77
CA PRO A 222 -54.85 46.11 39.07
C PRO A 222 -53.54 46.34 38.33
N ALA A 223 -52.46 46.46 39.10
CA ALA A 223 -51.10 46.43 38.58
C ALA A 223 -50.85 45.05 37.95
N VAL A 224 -51.00 44.95 36.62
CA VAL A 224 -50.55 43.78 35.87
C VAL A 224 -49.03 43.82 35.82
N ARG A 225 -48.45 43.05 36.73
CA ARG A 225 -47.02 42.76 36.83
C ARG A 225 -46.57 42.13 35.51
N GLN A 226 -45.92 42.91 34.65
CA GLN A 226 -45.19 42.41 33.49
C GLN A 226 -44.04 41.54 34.01
N THR A 227 -44.30 40.24 34.16
CA THR A 227 -43.23 39.23 34.15
C THR A 227 -42.75 39.12 32.72
N THR A 228 -41.75 39.94 32.39
CA THR A 228 -40.79 39.63 31.33
C THR A 228 -40.12 38.32 31.70
N ALA A 229 -40.68 37.21 31.24
CA ALA A 229 -40.01 35.92 31.21
C ALA A 229 -38.84 36.06 30.24
N ARG A 230 -37.73 36.58 30.77
CA ARG A 230 -36.42 36.54 30.16
C ARG A 230 -36.16 35.07 29.86
N ALA A 231 -36.13 34.71 28.58
CA ALA A 231 -35.72 33.38 28.17
C ALA A 231 -34.42 33.05 28.91
N PRO A 232 -34.30 31.84 29.51
CA PRO A 232 -33.05 31.46 30.13
C PRO A 232 -31.97 31.62 29.07
N VAL A 233 -30.97 32.45 29.35
CA VAL A 233 -29.71 32.43 28.64
C VAL A 233 -29.17 31.03 28.88
N VAL A 234 -29.47 30.13 27.94
CA VAL A 234 -28.83 28.83 27.85
C VAL A 234 -27.37 29.18 27.58
N LYS A 235 -26.57 29.24 28.65
CA LYS A 235 -25.13 29.21 28.53
C LYS A 235 -24.82 28.02 27.63
N PRO A 236 -24.06 28.20 26.54
CA PRO A 236 -23.60 27.06 25.76
C PRO A 236 -22.96 26.08 26.75
N PRO A 237 -23.23 24.76 26.62
CA PRO A 237 -22.60 23.77 27.47
C PRO A 237 -21.10 24.04 27.48
N PRO A 238 -20.42 23.94 28.63
CA PRO A 238 -18.98 24.11 28.67
C PRO A 238 -18.40 23.21 27.58
N ARG A 239 -17.60 23.80 26.68
CA ARG A 239 -16.76 23.03 25.76
C ARG A 239 -16.16 21.92 26.62
N ARG A 240 -16.45 20.67 26.26
CA ARG A 240 -15.82 19.50 26.86
C ARG A 240 -14.33 19.68 26.67
N SER A 241 -13.66 20.26 27.67
CA SER A 241 -12.22 20.15 27.89
C SER A 241 -11.98 18.68 28.21
N GLY A 242 -11.90 17.86 27.16
CA GLY A 242 -12.06 16.43 27.31
C GLY A 242 -12.15 15.69 25.99
N SER A 243 -11.48 16.15 24.94
CA SER A 243 -10.77 15.23 24.06
C SER A 243 -9.32 15.17 24.57
N GLY A 244 -9.15 14.68 25.80
CA GLY A 244 -7.91 14.04 26.19
C GLY A 244 -7.80 12.76 25.38
N ILE A 245 -7.55 12.89 24.07
CA ILE A 245 -6.73 11.90 23.41
C ILE A 245 -5.39 12.08 24.12
N PRO A 246 -4.94 11.12 24.94
CA PRO A 246 -3.59 11.19 25.46
C PRO A 246 -2.69 11.40 24.25
N TYR A 247 -2.01 12.55 24.20
CA TYR A 247 -0.82 12.65 23.36
C TYR A 247 0.03 11.45 23.80
N PRO A 248 0.40 10.53 22.90
CA PRO A 248 1.28 9.45 23.26
C PRO A 248 2.58 10.08 23.74
N SER A 249 2.74 10.19 25.06
CA SER A 249 3.91 10.77 25.74
C SER A 249 5.09 9.81 25.73
N SER A 250 5.26 9.12 24.60
CA SER A 250 6.39 8.30 24.22
C SER A 250 6.04 7.70 22.85
N LEU A 251 6.57 8.29 21.78
CA LEU A 251 6.79 7.52 20.56
C LEU A 251 7.56 6.24 20.98
N PRO A 252 7.16 5.05 20.52
CA PRO A 252 7.91 3.83 20.78
C PRO A 252 9.38 4.06 20.44
N SER A 253 10.29 3.68 21.34
CA SER A 253 11.74 3.89 21.22
C SER A 253 12.36 3.35 19.91
N ARG A 254 11.60 2.59 19.11
CA ARG A 254 11.95 2.19 17.75
C ARG A 254 11.97 3.34 16.75
N TYR A 255 11.06 4.32 16.85
CA TYR A 255 11.00 5.43 15.89
C TYR A 255 12.02 6.55 16.19
N ALA A 256 12.58 6.59 17.41
CA ALA A 256 13.63 7.54 17.76
C ALA A 256 14.98 7.17 17.11
N LYS A 257 15.26 5.88 16.88
CA LYS A 257 16.52 5.44 16.26
C LYS A 257 16.60 5.76 14.76
N ASP A 258 15.49 5.72 14.04
CA ASP A 258 15.49 5.94 12.59
C ASP A 258 15.72 7.42 12.21
N LEU A 259 15.45 8.37 13.11
CA LEU A 259 15.72 9.80 12.89
C LEU A 259 17.19 10.19 13.13
N ASP A 260 17.88 9.51 14.05
CA ASP A 260 19.32 9.71 14.29
C ASP A 260 20.18 9.15 13.15
N ASP A 261 19.77 8.03 12.53
CA ASP A 261 20.49 7.46 11.38
C ASP A 261 20.27 8.29 10.08
N ALA A 262 19.10 8.91 9.92
CA ALA A 262 18.82 9.78 8.77
C ALA A 262 19.61 11.11 8.82
N THR A 263 19.90 11.65 10.01
CA THR A 263 20.70 12.87 10.16
C THR A 263 22.20 12.63 10.05
N ARG A 264 22.70 11.43 10.36
CA ARG A 264 24.13 11.07 10.17
C ARG A 264 24.52 10.79 8.72
N GLY A 265 23.56 10.44 7.85
CA GLY A 265 23.81 10.15 6.43
C GLY A 265 24.05 11.37 5.54
N LEU A 266 23.71 12.58 5.99
CA LEU A 266 23.78 13.81 5.18
C LEU A 266 25.08 14.61 5.34
N CYS A 267 25.98 14.23 6.27
CA CYS A 267 27.24 14.95 6.49
C CYS A 267 28.42 14.48 5.64
N HIS A 268 28.22 13.59 4.66
CA HIS A 268 29.32 13.03 3.84
C HIS A 268 29.27 13.37 2.34
N ILE A 269 28.60 14.46 1.95
CA ILE A 269 28.79 15.04 0.61
C ILE A 269 30.04 15.94 0.68
N LYS A 270 31.21 15.32 0.47
CA LYS A 270 32.44 16.05 0.12
C LYS A 270 32.27 16.56 -1.31
N LEU A 271 32.35 17.88 -1.47
CA LEU A 271 32.64 18.54 -2.74
C LEU A 271 33.92 17.94 -3.34
N ILE A 272 33.79 17.39 -4.54
CA ILE A 272 34.83 17.22 -5.55
C ILE A 272 34.32 17.96 -6.77
#